data_AF-A0A1W6CIQ5-F1
#
_entry.id   AF-A0A1W6CIQ5-F1
#
_cell.length_a   1.000
_cell.length_b   1.000
_cell.length_c   1.000
_cell.angle_alpha   90.00
_cell.angle_beta   90.00
_cell.angle_gamma   90.00
#
_symmetry.space_group_name_H-M   'P 1'
#
loop_
_entity.id
_entity.type
_entity.pdbx_description
1 polymer ?
#
loop_
_entity_poly.entity_id
_entity_poly.type
_entity_poly.pdbx_seq_one_letter_code
_entity_poly.pdbx_strand_id
1 'polypeptide(L)'
;MMKKLLSLGAAALAALVGGCGDGPSTVPGGYRNPATWSTFFAATSSGPLLLEVHGDPFGVSAAELRNQVAKAMSAAIPARPFAMTTDPQAASLPKVKVVVALGAPANQDAAELCAGRVATSAAKADGGRIDVMAVFCHGGAQMSWVRGWVSKVNGPGDARFVRLMGQVMRDLAGDPQ
;
A
#
# COMPACT_ATOMS: atom_id res chain seq x y z
N MET A 1 7.98 -54.87 19.35
CA MET A 1 6.93 -54.27 18.50
C MET A 1 7.02 -52.73 18.49
N MET A 2 8.15 -52.14 18.07
CA MET A 2 8.40 -50.68 18.16
C MET A 2 9.12 -50.12 16.90
N LYS A 3 8.81 -50.64 15.71
CA LYS A 3 9.46 -50.22 14.45
C LYS A 3 8.53 -49.58 13.42
N LYS A 4 7.23 -49.46 13.72
CA LYS A 4 6.21 -48.95 12.78
C LYS A 4 5.76 -47.50 13.02
N LEU A 5 6.25 -46.84 14.06
CA LEU A 5 5.83 -45.46 14.41
C LEU A 5 6.77 -44.37 13.86
N LEU A 6 7.93 -44.73 13.30
CA LEU A 6 8.94 -43.75 12.84
C LEU A 6 8.77 -43.30 11.38
N SER A 7 7.90 -43.93 10.58
CA SER A 7 7.75 -43.61 9.14
C SER A 7 6.62 -42.64 8.81
N LEU A 8 5.82 -42.19 9.79
CA LEU A 8 4.71 -41.24 9.55
C LEU A 8 5.08 -39.77 9.83
N GLY A 9 6.21 -39.48 10.45
CA GLY A 9 6.62 -38.11 10.81
C GLY A 9 7.35 -37.33 9.72
N ALA A 10 7.96 -38.00 8.73
CA ALA A 10 8.82 -37.34 7.73
C ALA A 10 8.05 -36.70 6.56
N ALA A 11 6.80 -37.11 6.29
CA ALA A 11 6.01 -36.57 5.18
C ALA A 11 5.32 -35.23 5.51
N ALA A 12 5.20 -34.86 6.78
CA ALA A 12 4.49 -33.64 7.20
C ALA A 12 5.36 -32.37 7.16
N LEU A 13 6.69 -32.50 7.14
CA LEU A 13 7.62 -31.35 7.17
C LEU A 13 7.92 -30.74 5.78
N ALA A 14 7.64 -31.47 4.70
CA ALA A 14 7.90 -30.98 3.33
C ALA A 14 6.84 -30.00 2.81
N ALA A 15 5.67 -29.90 3.46
CA ALA A 15 4.57 -29.04 3.02
C ALA A 15 4.71 -27.56 3.45
N LEU A 16 5.74 -27.21 4.23
CA LEU A 16 5.91 -25.86 4.80
C LEU A 16 6.79 -24.93 3.96
N VAL A 17 7.36 -25.39 2.83
CA VAL A 17 8.38 -24.64 2.07
C VAL A 17 7.81 -23.95 0.81
N GLY A 18 6.51 -24.09 0.51
CA GLY A 18 5.91 -23.61 -0.75
C GLY A 18 5.46 -22.14 -0.83
N GLY A 19 5.76 -21.29 0.17
CA GLY A 19 5.05 -20.00 0.35
C GLY A 19 5.73 -18.71 -0.14
N CYS A 20 6.99 -18.73 -0.58
CA CYS A 20 7.78 -17.49 -0.79
C CYS A 20 7.70 -16.86 -2.20
N GLY A 21 6.88 -17.38 -3.13
CA GLY A 21 7.04 -17.06 -4.56
C GLY A 21 6.33 -15.83 -5.12
N ASP A 22 5.17 -15.42 -4.59
CA ASP A 22 4.27 -14.46 -5.26
C ASP A 22 3.71 -13.37 -4.31
N GLY A 23 4.48 -13.02 -3.27
CA GLY A 23 4.09 -12.00 -2.29
C GLY A 23 4.15 -10.57 -2.85
N PRO A 24 3.41 -9.61 -2.24
CA PRO A 24 3.58 -8.21 -2.58
C PRO A 24 5.01 -7.76 -2.23
N SER A 25 5.55 -6.84 -3.03
CA SER A 25 6.88 -6.27 -2.83
C SER A 25 6.81 -4.76 -2.83
N THR A 26 7.64 -4.12 -2.00
CA THR A 26 7.78 -2.67 -1.94
C THR A 26 9.26 -2.28 -1.91
N VAL A 27 9.55 -1.10 -2.45
CA VAL A 27 10.86 -0.47 -2.50
C VAL A 27 10.67 0.98 -2.07
N PRO A 28 11.04 1.33 -0.82
CA PRO A 28 11.03 2.71 -0.37
C PRO A 28 11.93 3.58 -1.23
N GLY A 29 11.52 4.82 -1.44
CA GLY A 29 12.30 5.82 -2.15
C GLY A 29 13.58 6.20 -1.42
N GLY A 30 14.62 6.59 -2.16
CA GLY A 30 15.88 7.06 -1.58
C GLY A 30 15.76 8.40 -0.84
N TYR A 31 14.69 9.18 -1.10
CA TYR A 31 14.41 10.42 -0.39
C TYR A 31 13.36 10.21 0.69
N ARG A 32 13.64 10.73 1.88
CA ARG A 32 12.69 10.83 3.00
C ARG A 32 12.94 12.10 3.79
N ASN A 33 11.90 12.90 3.98
CA ASN A 33 11.94 14.09 4.81
C ASN A 33 12.03 13.69 6.31
N PRO A 34 12.93 14.29 7.11
CA PRO A 34 13.04 13.98 8.54
C PRO A 34 11.74 14.18 9.33
N ALA A 35 10.87 15.11 8.90
CA ALA A 35 9.58 15.37 9.54
C ALA A 35 8.47 14.40 9.10
N THR A 36 8.77 13.33 8.35
CA THR A 36 7.76 12.39 7.83
C THR A 36 6.92 11.79 8.96
N TRP A 37 7.57 11.23 9.99
CA TRP A 37 6.86 10.57 11.08
C TRP A 37 6.03 11.55 11.92
N SER A 38 6.60 12.71 12.27
CA SER A 38 5.90 13.72 13.06
C SER A 38 4.72 14.32 12.30
N THR A 39 4.85 14.52 10.98
CA THR A 39 3.75 14.99 10.12
C THR A 39 2.63 13.95 10.01
N PHE A 40 2.99 12.68 9.82
CA PHE A 40 2.03 11.56 9.82
C PHE A 40 1.29 11.45 11.16
N PHE A 41 2.02 11.52 12.27
CA PHE A 41 1.44 11.51 13.62
C PHE A 41 0.44 12.66 13.78
N ALA A 42 0.85 13.89 13.47
CA ALA A 42 0.00 15.07 13.63
C ALA A 42 -1.29 14.96 12.80
N ALA A 43 -1.19 14.52 11.54
CA ALA A 43 -2.34 14.39 10.65
C ALA A 43 -3.33 13.32 11.10
N THR A 44 -2.83 12.19 11.61
CA THR A 44 -3.67 11.06 12.05
C THR A 44 -4.21 11.22 13.47
N SER A 45 -3.57 12.03 14.32
CA SER A 45 -4.07 12.32 15.67
C SER A 45 -5.25 13.28 15.70
N SER A 46 -5.39 14.14 14.69
CA SER A 46 -6.48 15.12 14.62
C SER A 46 -7.71 14.63 13.85
N GLY A 47 -7.64 13.48 13.19
CA GLY A 47 -8.74 12.86 12.42
C GLY A 47 -8.22 12.04 11.23
N PRO A 48 -9.06 11.76 10.22
CA PRO A 48 -8.65 10.88 9.14
C PRO A 48 -7.64 11.56 8.19
N LEU A 49 -6.65 10.79 7.76
CA LEU A 49 -5.66 11.21 6.77
C LEU A 49 -6.26 11.16 5.36
N LEU A 50 -6.08 12.23 4.58
CA LEU A 50 -6.59 12.28 3.21
C LEU A 50 -5.85 11.27 2.32
N LEU A 51 -6.62 10.54 1.52
CA LEU A 51 -6.15 9.56 0.55
C LEU A 51 -6.71 9.91 -0.84
N GLU A 52 -5.82 9.99 -1.82
CA GLU A 52 -6.16 10.07 -3.24
C GLU A 52 -5.73 8.77 -3.93
N VAL A 53 -6.64 8.13 -4.66
CA VAL A 53 -6.36 6.90 -5.41
C VAL A 53 -6.65 7.13 -6.89
N HIS A 54 -5.64 6.85 -7.71
CA HIS A 54 -5.65 6.98 -9.15
C HIS A 54 -5.43 5.61 -9.81
N GLY A 55 -6.07 5.42 -10.97
CA GLY A 55 -6.07 4.15 -11.70
C GLY A 55 -7.12 3.19 -11.17
N ASP A 56 -7.53 2.26 -12.03
CA ASP A 56 -8.41 1.14 -11.68
C ASP A 56 -7.98 -0.12 -12.44
N PRO A 57 -7.08 -0.92 -11.85
CA PRO A 57 -6.59 -2.13 -12.51
C PRO A 57 -7.62 -3.27 -12.49
N PHE A 58 -8.73 -3.14 -11.73
CA PHE A 58 -9.71 -4.20 -11.53
C PHE A 58 -11.01 -3.99 -12.31
N GLY A 59 -11.24 -2.80 -12.88
CA GLY A 59 -12.47 -2.47 -13.59
C GLY A 59 -13.70 -2.41 -12.67
N VAL A 60 -13.49 -2.00 -11.41
CA VAL A 60 -14.54 -1.89 -10.39
C VAL A 60 -14.98 -0.44 -10.22
N SER A 61 -15.97 -0.17 -9.36
CA SER A 61 -16.31 1.22 -9.06
C SER A 61 -15.17 1.93 -8.35
N ALA A 62 -14.92 3.20 -8.68
CA ALA A 62 -13.90 4.01 -8.02
C ALA A 62 -14.12 4.08 -6.49
N ALA A 63 -15.38 4.10 -6.04
CA ALA A 63 -15.73 4.09 -4.63
C ALA A 63 -15.32 2.78 -3.94
N GLU A 64 -15.58 1.63 -4.56
CA GLU A 64 -15.18 0.32 -4.04
C GLU A 64 -13.66 0.22 -3.89
N LEU A 65 -12.91 0.56 -4.94
CA LEU A 65 -11.45 0.54 -4.92
C LEU A 65 -10.89 1.46 -3.82
N ARG A 66 -11.35 2.71 -3.78
CA ARG A 66 -10.93 3.70 -2.78
C ARG A 66 -11.21 3.23 -1.35
N ASN A 67 -12.39 2.66 -1.11
CA ASN A 67 -12.75 2.15 0.21
C ASN A 67 -11.85 0.98 0.64
N GLN A 68 -11.52 0.06 -0.28
CA GLN A 68 -10.63 -1.06 0.03
C GLN A 68 -9.20 -0.59 0.29
N VAL A 69 -8.68 0.34 -0.52
CA VAL A 69 -7.34 0.93 -0.29
C VAL A 69 -7.30 1.67 1.04
N ALA A 70 -8.29 2.54 1.32
CA ALA A 70 -8.38 3.26 2.59
C ALA A 70 -8.42 2.30 3.78
N LYS A 71 -9.23 1.25 3.72
CA LYS A 71 -9.33 0.22 4.77
C LYS A 71 -8.00 -0.51 4.98
N ALA A 72 -7.36 -0.96 3.90
CA ALA A 72 -6.11 -1.71 3.96
C ALA A 72 -4.96 -0.86 4.52
N MET A 73 -4.85 0.40 4.09
CA MET A 73 -3.83 1.33 4.56
C MET A 73 -4.07 1.78 6.01
N SER A 74 -5.33 2.02 6.41
CA SER A 74 -5.68 2.37 7.81
C SER A 74 -5.29 1.26 8.81
N ALA A 75 -5.29 0.00 8.37
CA ALA A 75 -4.90 -1.14 9.19
C ALA A 75 -3.38 -1.40 9.21
N ALA A 76 -2.57 -0.56 8.56
CA ALA A 76 -1.16 -0.84 8.30
C ALA A 76 -0.26 -0.85 9.54
N ILE A 77 -0.62 -0.10 10.58
CA ILE A 77 0.19 0.11 11.79
C ILE A 77 -0.63 -0.37 13.01
N PRO A 78 -0.58 -1.67 13.36
CA PRO A 78 -1.44 -2.23 14.42
C PRO A 78 -1.28 -1.55 15.78
N ALA A 79 -0.07 -1.08 16.11
CA ALA A 79 0.21 -0.39 17.36
C ALA A 79 -0.39 1.03 17.45
N ARG A 80 -0.90 1.58 16.35
CA ARG A 80 -1.47 2.93 16.27
C ARG A 80 -2.64 2.93 15.27
N PRO A 81 -3.88 2.68 15.73
CA PRO A 81 -5.04 2.82 14.88
C PRO A 81 -5.16 4.24 14.34
N PHE A 82 -5.42 4.38 13.05
CA PHE A 82 -5.79 5.62 12.40
C PHE A 82 -6.80 5.33 11.30
N ALA A 83 -7.45 6.38 10.79
CA ALA A 83 -8.35 6.28 9.67
C ALA A 83 -7.81 7.07 8.48
N MET A 84 -8.16 6.63 7.27
CA MET A 84 -8.00 7.39 6.05
C MET A 84 -9.37 7.71 5.45
N THR A 85 -9.46 8.83 4.74
CA THR A 85 -10.66 9.26 4.04
C THR A 85 -10.32 9.66 2.61
N THR A 86 -11.26 9.46 1.69
CA THR A 86 -11.17 10.02 0.33
C THR A 86 -12.01 11.29 0.16
N ASP A 87 -12.69 11.72 1.23
CA ASP A 87 -13.40 13.00 1.29
C ASP A 87 -12.46 14.08 1.87
N PRO A 88 -12.06 15.10 1.09
CA PRO A 88 -11.23 16.21 1.57
C PRO A 88 -11.88 17.02 2.71
N GLN A 89 -13.21 17.05 2.80
CA GLN A 89 -13.91 17.79 3.86
C GLN A 89 -13.88 17.05 5.20
N ALA A 90 -13.70 15.74 5.17
CA ALA A 90 -13.56 14.92 6.38
C ALA A 90 -12.12 14.91 6.93
N ALA A 91 -11.12 15.30 6.13
CA ALA A 91 -9.72 15.26 6.53
C ALA A 91 -9.37 16.45 7.44
N SER A 92 -8.75 16.18 8.58
CA SER A 92 -8.41 17.23 9.55
C SER A 92 -7.28 18.15 9.06
N LEU A 93 -6.37 17.62 8.25
CA LEU A 93 -5.32 18.39 7.58
C LEU A 93 -5.34 18.10 6.07
N PRO A 94 -6.20 18.75 5.27
CA PRO A 94 -6.35 18.43 3.84
C PRO A 94 -5.08 18.65 3.00
N LYS A 95 -4.13 19.45 3.49
CA LYS A 95 -2.82 19.65 2.85
C LYS A 95 -1.85 18.49 3.09
N VAL A 96 -2.15 17.60 4.03
CA VAL A 96 -1.38 16.39 4.34
C VAL A 96 -2.15 15.20 3.81
N LYS A 97 -1.59 14.54 2.79
CA LYS A 97 -2.30 13.48 2.06
C LYS A 97 -1.36 12.38 1.61
N VAL A 98 -1.94 11.21 1.33
CA VAL A 98 -1.29 10.14 0.60
C VAL A 98 -1.90 10.06 -0.79
N VAL A 99 -1.06 10.02 -1.82
CA VAL A 99 -1.46 9.81 -3.20
C VAL A 99 -1.01 8.42 -3.63
N VAL A 100 -1.92 7.60 -4.12
CA VAL A 100 -1.66 6.25 -4.63
C VAL A 100 -1.98 6.22 -6.13
N ALA A 101 -1.00 5.88 -6.94
CA ALA A 101 -1.15 5.66 -8.38
C ALA A 101 -0.99 4.17 -8.69
N LEU A 102 -2.09 3.52 -9.07
CA LEU A 102 -2.12 2.14 -9.52
C LEU A 102 -1.88 2.12 -11.04
N GLY A 103 -0.96 1.26 -11.49
CA GLY A 103 -0.49 1.22 -12.87
C GLY A 103 0.42 2.38 -13.25
N ALA A 104 1.13 2.98 -12.28
CA ALA A 104 2.07 4.08 -12.53
C ALA A 104 3.23 3.63 -13.44
N PRO A 105 3.61 4.42 -14.47
CA PRO A 105 4.70 4.05 -15.36
C PRO A 105 6.07 4.13 -14.65
N ALA A 106 7.05 3.42 -15.19
CA ALA A 106 8.39 3.33 -14.59
C ALA A 106 9.06 4.72 -14.41
N ASN A 107 8.79 5.66 -15.30
CA ASN A 107 9.35 7.02 -15.27
C ASN A 107 8.52 8.03 -14.45
N GLN A 108 7.45 7.62 -13.77
CA GLN A 108 6.67 8.53 -12.92
C GLN A 108 7.53 9.12 -11.78
N ASP A 109 7.54 10.44 -11.66
CA ASP A 109 8.21 11.16 -10.58
C ASP A 109 7.26 11.31 -9.37
N ALA A 110 7.78 11.12 -8.15
CA ALA A 110 7.02 11.19 -6.91
C ALA A 110 6.64 12.63 -6.52
N ALA A 111 7.47 13.63 -6.86
CA ALA A 111 7.14 15.03 -6.64
C ALA A 111 5.98 15.47 -7.53
N GLU A 112 5.85 14.91 -8.73
CA GLU A 112 4.74 15.17 -9.64
C GLU A 112 3.40 14.66 -9.09
N LEU A 113 3.41 13.52 -8.41
CA LEU A 113 2.22 12.99 -7.71
C LEU A 113 1.71 13.97 -6.65
N CYS A 114 2.60 14.56 -5.85
CA CYS A 114 2.18 15.58 -4.86
C CYS A 114 1.65 16.86 -5.51
N ALA A 115 2.12 17.18 -6.73
CA ALA A 115 1.61 18.30 -7.53
C ALA A 115 0.32 17.95 -8.31
N GLY A 116 -0.23 16.75 -8.17
CA GLY A 116 -1.46 16.31 -8.85
C GLY A 116 -1.25 15.86 -10.31
N ARG A 117 0.01 15.75 -10.76
CA ARG A 117 0.36 15.22 -12.08
C ARG A 117 0.55 13.71 -11.97
N VAL A 118 -0.53 12.97 -12.18
CA VAL A 118 -0.58 11.51 -11.98
C VAL A 118 -0.81 10.79 -13.30
N ALA A 119 0.18 10.03 -13.76
CA ALA A 119 0.03 9.12 -14.88
C ALA A 119 -0.32 7.70 -14.39
N THR A 120 -1.37 7.12 -14.96
CA THR A 120 -1.76 5.73 -14.74
C THR A 120 -2.00 5.04 -16.07
N SER A 121 -1.50 3.82 -16.21
CA SER A 121 -1.84 2.98 -17.36
C SER A 121 -3.21 2.33 -17.17
N ALA A 122 -3.94 2.14 -18.26
CA ALA A 122 -5.22 1.42 -18.27
C ALA A 122 -5.05 -0.11 -18.26
N ALA A 123 -3.85 -0.62 -18.00
CA ALA A 123 -3.57 -2.05 -18.07
C ALA A 123 -4.37 -2.77 -16.98
N LYS A 124 -5.33 -3.61 -17.42
CA LYS A 124 -6.11 -4.46 -16.52
C LYS A 124 -5.20 -5.48 -15.85
N ALA A 125 -5.53 -5.81 -14.61
CA ALA A 125 -4.81 -6.79 -13.81
C ALA A 125 -4.98 -8.25 -14.28
N ASP A 126 -5.63 -8.52 -15.43
CA ASP A 126 -5.96 -9.86 -15.97
C ASP A 126 -4.77 -10.84 -15.90
N GLY A 127 -4.63 -11.52 -14.76
CA GLY A 127 -3.47 -12.37 -14.43
C GLY A 127 -2.11 -11.65 -14.32
N GLY A 128 -2.06 -10.32 -14.50
CA GLY A 128 -0.85 -9.51 -14.60
C GLY A 128 -0.28 -9.01 -13.28
N ARG A 129 0.75 -8.15 -13.39
CA ARG A 129 1.35 -7.41 -12.28
C ARG A 129 0.72 -6.03 -12.17
N ILE A 130 0.27 -5.66 -10.97
CA ILE A 130 -0.14 -4.30 -10.65
C ILE A 130 1.07 -3.59 -10.05
N ASP A 131 1.61 -2.63 -10.79
CA ASP A 131 2.60 -1.68 -10.29
C ASP A 131 1.92 -0.55 -9.52
N VAL A 132 2.51 -0.14 -8.41
CA VAL A 132 2.00 0.92 -7.54
C VAL A 132 3.12 1.91 -7.26
N MET A 133 2.77 3.19 -7.33
CA MET A 133 3.59 4.25 -6.77
C MET A 133 2.74 5.04 -5.79
N ALA A 134 3.24 5.22 -4.56
CA ALA A 134 2.55 5.99 -3.55
C ALA A 134 3.49 7.02 -2.93
N VAL A 135 2.92 8.17 -2.57
CA VAL A 135 3.67 9.32 -2.05
C VAL A 135 2.90 9.92 -0.89
N PHE A 136 3.61 10.19 0.20
CA PHE A 136 3.12 10.99 1.30
C PHE A 136 3.51 12.45 1.07
N CYS A 137 2.52 13.33 1.09
CA CYS A 137 2.67 14.72 0.67
C CYS A 137 2.28 15.67 1.80
N HIS A 138 2.96 16.81 1.87
CA HIS A 138 2.58 17.95 2.69
C HIS A 138 2.68 19.24 1.87
N GLY A 139 1.55 19.90 1.63
CA GLY A 139 1.51 21.19 0.94
C GLY A 139 2.03 21.14 -0.50
N GLY A 140 1.88 20.01 -1.19
CA GLY A 140 2.41 19.77 -2.53
C GLY A 140 3.87 19.31 -2.57
N ALA A 141 4.57 19.31 -1.44
CA ALA A 141 5.92 18.74 -1.33
C ALA A 141 5.87 17.26 -0.94
N GLN A 142 6.82 16.50 -1.49
CA GLN A 142 7.05 15.10 -1.15
C GLN A 142 7.69 14.98 0.23
N MET A 143 7.11 14.14 1.09
CA MET A 143 7.67 13.75 2.39
C MET A 143 8.41 12.41 2.27
N SER A 144 7.74 11.39 1.72
CA SER A 144 8.30 10.07 1.44
C SER A 144 7.56 9.46 0.25
N TRP A 145 8.18 8.47 -0.40
CA TRP A 145 7.54 7.73 -1.47
C TRP A 145 7.96 6.27 -1.46
N VAL A 146 7.15 5.44 -2.10
CA VAL A 146 7.39 4.01 -2.23
C VAL A 146 6.89 3.53 -3.58
N ARG A 147 7.63 2.60 -4.18
CA ARG A 147 7.13 1.79 -5.29
C ARG A 147 6.82 0.40 -4.79
N GLY A 148 5.86 -0.25 -5.40
CA GLY A 148 5.56 -1.64 -5.09
C GLY A 148 4.85 -2.34 -6.21
N TRP A 149 4.71 -3.64 -6.08
CA TRP A 149 3.98 -4.43 -7.03
C TRP A 149 3.38 -5.67 -6.40
N VAL A 150 2.33 -6.19 -7.05
CA VAL A 150 1.72 -7.47 -6.71
C VAL A 150 1.22 -8.14 -7.99
N SER A 151 1.36 -9.46 -8.08
CA SER A 151 0.94 -10.23 -9.25
C SER A 151 -0.23 -11.16 -8.94
N LYS A 152 -0.94 -11.57 -10.01
CA LYS A 152 -1.97 -12.62 -9.98
C LYS A 152 -3.16 -12.31 -9.06
N VAL A 153 -3.52 -11.05 -8.85
CA VAL A 153 -4.61 -10.61 -7.97
C VAL A 153 -5.95 -10.49 -8.71
N ASN A 154 -7.05 -10.84 -8.05
CA ASN A 154 -8.37 -10.92 -8.69
C ASN A 154 -9.30 -9.73 -8.39
N GLY A 155 -8.88 -8.80 -7.53
CA GLY A 155 -9.72 -7.68 -7.12
C GLY A 155 -9.13 -6.87 -5.97
N PRO A 156 -9.77 -5.74 -5.61
CA PRO A 156 -9.29 -4.86 -4.53
C PRO A 156 -9.41 -5.51 -3.14
N GLY A 157 -10.21 -6.56 -2.98
CA GLY A 157 -10.30 -7.36 -1.74
C GLY A 157 -9.32 -8.53 -1.67
N ASP A 158 -8.50 -8.78 -2.70
CA ASP A 158 -7.53 -9.88 -2.69
C ASP A 158 -6.53 -9.69 -1.54
N ALA A 159 -6.30 -10.73 -0.74
CA ALA A 159 -5.45 -10.66 0.43
C ALA A 159 -4.01 -10.19 0.10
N ARG A 160 -3.49 -10.47 -1.10
CA ARG A 160 -2.16 -9.99 -1.51
C ARG A 160 -2.18 -8.49 -1.81
N PHE A 161 -3.23 -7.98 -2.45
CA PHE A 161 -3.39 -6.54 -2.69
C PHE A 161 -3.58 -5.78 -1.37
N VAL A 162 -4.39 -6.30 -0.46
CA VAL A 162 -4.57 -5.75 0.88
C VAL A 162 -3.23 -5.70 1.64
N ARG A 163 -2.43 -6.78 1.57
CA ARG A 163 -1.08 -6.79 2.17
C ARG A 163 -0.14 -5.78 1.50
N LEU A 164 -0.19 -5.61 0.18
CA LEU A 164 0.60 -4.58 -0.53
C LEU A 164 0.26 -3.20 0.00
N MET A 165 -1.03 -2.83 0.07
CA MET A 165 -1.45 -1.51 0.51
C MET A 165 -1.05 -1.24 1.97
N GLY A 166 -1.15 -2.26 2.84
CA GLY A 166 -0.65 -2.17 4.20
C GLY A 166 0.87 -1.96 4.28
N GLN A 167 1.66 -2.67 3.45
CA GLN A 167 3.11 -2.50 3.40
C GLN A 167 3.49 -1.12 2.86
N VAL A 168 2.86 -0.68 1.77
CA VAL A 168 3.03 0.66 1.20
C VAL A 168 2.84 1.74 2.26
N MET A 169 1.78 1.66 3.06
CA MET A 169 1.52 2.65 4.10
C MET A 169 2.55 2.63 5.22
N ARG A 170 3.03 1.44 5.64
CA ARG A 170 4.13 1.33 6.61
C ARG A 170 5.40 1.98 6.09
N ASP A 171 5.78 1.72 4.83
CA ASP A 171 6.99 2.28 4.24
C ASP A 171 6.89 3.80 4.07
N LEU A 172 5.71 4.31 3.73
CA LEU A 172 5.44 5.75 3.67
C LEU A 172 5.56 6.41 5.04
N ALA A 173 4.80 5.92 6.03
CA ALA A 173 4.82 6.45 7.38
C ALA A 173 6.21 6.33 8.02
N GLY A 174 6.94 5.25 7.68
CA GLY A 174 8.21 4.81 8.26
C GLY A 174 8.14 4.64 9.77
N ASP A 175 9.31 4.68 10.42
CA ASP A 175 9.44 4.50 11.86
C ASP A 175 9.57 5.84 12.60
N PRO A 176 9.23 5.89 13.91
CA PRO A 176 9.65 6.98 14.79
C PRO A 176 11.18 7.09 14.75
N GLN A 177 11.67 8.29 14.42
CA GLN A 177 13.09 8.63 14.53
C GLN A 177 13.41 9.18 15.92
#